data_AF-A0A8J7JEH7-F1
#
_entry.id   AF-A0A8J7JEH7-F1
#
_cell.length_a   1.000
_cell.length_b   1.000
_cell.length_c   1.000
_cell.angle_alpha   90.00
_cell.angle_beta   90.00
_cell.angle_gamma   90.00
#
_symmetry.space_group_name_H-M   'P 1'
#
loop_
_entity.id
_entity.type
_entity.pdbx_description
1 polymer ?
#
loop_
_entity_poly.entity_id
_entity_poly.type
_entity_poly.pdbx_seq_one_letter_code
_entity_poly.pdbx_strand_id
1 'polypeptide(L)'
;MNDNDAIYSDVLNYFAAEFDALEERLKTGALDDYRERVLVSRKIGEAVNLLSPYVRSDPRARHLVRNAEALKKELLSVRELMVKQMLQQKEQQSLLRSIIERKKPGVGETL
;
A
#
# COMPACT_ATOMS: atom_id res chain seq x y z
N MET A 1 -25.01 11.53 29.39
CA MET A 1 -23.91 10.95 28.60
C MET A 1 -22.63 11.28 29.34
N ASN A 2 -21.82 10.28 29.69
CA ASN A 2 -20.54 10.53 30.34
C ASN A 2 -19.58 11.12 29.30
N ASP A 3 -18.92 12.24 29.61
CA ASP A 3 -17.97 12.88 28.69
C ASP A 3 -16.86 11.93 28.21
N ASN A 4 -16.51 10.93 29.03
CA ASN A 4 -15.56 9.87 28.69
C ASN A 4 -16.05 8.99 27.52
N ASP A 5 -17.35 8.74 27.40
CA ASP A 5 -17.90 7.93 26.32
C ASP A 5 -17.88 8.71 24.99
N ALA A 6 -18.11 10.02 25.05
CA ALA A 6 -18.02 10.91 23.90
C ALA A 6 -16.57 11.01 23.40
N ILE A 7 -15.61 11.29 24.28
CA ILE A 7 -14.18 11.35 23.96
C ILE A 7 -13.71 10.01 23.36
N TYR A 8 -14.11 8.90 23.98
CA TYR A 8 -13.74 7.58 23.50
C TYR A 8 -14.30 7.32 22.08
N SER A 9 -15.56 7.68 21.82
CA SER A 9 -16.14 7.56 20.48
C SER A 9 -15.42 8.45 19.47
N ASP A 10 -15.03 9.67 19.83
CA ASP A 10 -14.30 10.58 18.95
C ASP A 10 -12.91 10.04 18.60
N VAL A 11 -12.22 9.43 19.57
CA VAL A 11 -10.93 8.76 19.34
C VAL A 11 -11.07 7.61 18.34
N LEU A 12 -12.11 6.77 18.49
CA LEU A 12 -12.36 5.69 17.54
C LEU A 12 -12.69 6.21 16.14
N ASN A 13 -13.51 7.26 16.05
CA ASN A 13 -13.88 7.88 14.78
C ASN A 13 -12.65 8.50 14.09
N TYR A 14 -11.76 9.13 14.86
CA TYR A 14 -10.50 9.67 14.36
C TYR A 14 -9.63 8.56 13.74
N PHE A 15 -9.38 7.46 14.47
CA PHE A 15 -8.58 6.36 13.94
C PHE A 15 -9.24 5.67 12.74
N ALA A 16 -10.57 5.59 12.71
CA ALA A 16 -11.30 5.09 11.55
C ALA A 16 -11.02 5.93 10.30
N ALA A 17 -11.21 7.25 10.40
CA ALA A 17 -10.98 8.16 9.29
C ALA A 17 -9.52 8.14 8.80
N GLU A 18 -8.55 8.06 9.72
CA GLU A 18 -7.13 7.97 9.38
C GLU A 18 -6.80 6.67 8.63
N PHE A 19 -7.33 5.53 9.08
CA PHE A 19 -7.10 4.25 8.39
C PHE A 19 -7.76 4.20 7.01
N ASP A 20 -8.99 4.70 6.89
CA ASP A 20 -9.70 4.78 5.61
C ASP A 20 -8.96 5.69 4.61
N ALA A 21 -8.46 6.85 5.08
CA ALA A 21 -7.67 7.75 4.24
C ALA A 21 -6.35 7.12 3.76
N LEU A 22 -5.68 6.34 4.62
CA LEU A 22 -4.47 5.62 4.24
C LEU A 22 -4.73 4.49 3.24
N GLU A 23 -5.84 3.77 3.41
CA GLU A 23 -6.27 2.74 2.46
C GLU A 23 -6.56 3.35 1.08
N GLU A 24 -7.27 4.47 1.02
CA GLU A 24 -7.53 5.19 -0.23
C GLU A 24 -6.23 5.70 -0.88
N ARG A 25 -5.29 6.25 -0.09
CA ARG A 25 -3.97 6.65 -0.60
C ARG A 25 -3.17 5.47 -1.16
N LEU A 26 -3.30 4.29 -0.56
CA LEU A 26 -2.64 3.08 -1.06
C LEU A 26 -3.27 2.64 -2.38
N LYS A 27 -4.60 2.55 -2.46
CA LYS A 27 -5.34 2.14 -3.67
C LYS A 27 -5.13 3.08 -4.86
N THR A 28 -5.05 4.38 -4.60
CA THR A 28 -4.84 5.40 -5.63
C THR A 28 -3.37 5.50 -6.09
N GLY A 29 -2.45 4.76 -5.45
CA GLY A 29 -1.02 4.81 -5.77
C GLY A 29 -0.31 6.06 -5.21
N ALA A 30 -0.97 6.83 -4.34
CA ALA A 30 -0.37 8.00 -3.68
C ALA A 30 0.66 7.63 -2.59
N LEU A 31 0.85 6.33 -2.33
CA LEU A 31 1.90 5.76 -1.48
C LEU A 31 2.82 4.88 -2.33
N ASP A 32 3.57 5.46 -3.27
CA ASP A 32 4.42 4.67 -4.18
C ASP A 32 5.82 4.34 -3.61
N ASP A 33 6.32 5.13 -2.65
CA ASP A 33 7.61 4.87 -2.00
C ASP A 33 7.48 3.77 -0.92
N TYR A 34 8.20 2.67 -1.11
CA TYR A 34 8.25 1.58 -0.15
C TYR A 34 8.76 2.02 1.23
N ARG A 35 9.72 2.94 1.31
CA ARG A 35 10.22 3.45 2.60
C ARG A 35 9.13 4.19 3.34
N GLU A 36 8.34 5.00 2.64
CA GLU A 36 7.16 5.65 3.21
C GLU A 36 6.14 4.60 3.69
N ARG A 37 5.83 3.58 2.87
CA ARG A 37 4.92 2.48 3.27
C ARG A 37 5.38 1.78 4.56
N VAL A 38 6.68 1.54 4.73
CA VAL A 38 7.25 0.94 5.95
C VAL A 38 7.06 1.86 7.16
N LEU A 39 7.32 3.17 7.01
CA LEU A 39 7.13 4.14 8.08
C LEU A 39 5.65 4.26 8.49
N VAL A 40 4.75 4.29 7.51
CA VAL A 40 3.29 4.31 7.73
C VAL A 40 2.87 3.02 8.45
N SER A 41 3.33 1.84 8.01
CA SER A 41 3.03 0.56 8.66
C SER A 41 3.49 0.52 10.12
N ARG A 42 4.64 1.13 10.44
CA ARG A 42 5.10 1.28 11.83
C ARG A 42 4.14 2.15 12.65
N LYS A 43 3.72 3.30 12.13
CA LYS A 43 2.75 4.19 12.81
C LYS A 43 1.39 3.51 13.03
N ILE A 44 0.90 2.74 12.05
CA ILE A 44 -0.31 1.94 12.25
C ILE A 44 -0.10 0.92 13.37
N GLY A 45 1.09 0.31 13.47
CA GLY A 45 1.43 -0.58 14.59
C GLY A 45 1.35 0.12 15.96
N GLU A 46 1.82 1.35 16.05
CA GLU A 46 1.73 2.17 17.27
C GLU A 46 0.26 2.48 17.60
N ALA A 47 -0.56 2.86 16.62
CA ALA A 47 -1.99 3.09 16.79
C ALA A 47 -2.75 1.82 17.23
N VAL A 48 -2.43 0.66 16.65
CA VAL A 48 -3.01 -0.63 17.05
C VAL A 48 -2.67 -0.96 18.50
N ASN A 49 -1.44 -0.68 18.96
CA ASN A 49 -1.07 -0.91 20.36
C ASN A 49 -1.88 -0.03 21.32
N LEU A 50 -2.19 1.21 20.92
CA LEU A 50 -3.08 2.09 21.69
C LEU A 50 -4.52 1.58 21.73
N LEU A 51 -5.02 1.00 20.65
CA LEU A 51 -6.39 0.49 20.54
C LEU A 51 -6.57 -0.93 21.14
N SER A 52 -5.50 -1.71 21.22
CA SER A 52 -5.50 -3.12 21.66
C SER A 52 -6.23 -3.39 22.98
N PRO A 53 -6.08 -2.57 24.04
CA PRO A 53 -6.80 -2.79 25.30
C PRO A 53 -8.33 -2.79 25.16
N TYR A 54 -8.86 -2.05 24.18
CA TYR A 54 -10.30 -1.81 24.01
C TYR A 54 -10.99 -2.85 23.11
N VAL A 55 -10.22 -3.70 22.42
CA VAL A 55 -10.72 -4.72 21.48
C VAL A 55 -11.64 -5.76 22.14
N ARG A 56 -11.43 -6.03 23.43
CA ARG A 56 -12.25 -7.00 24.19
C ARG A 56 -13.61 -6.43 24.55
N SER A 57 -13.65 -5.17 24.97
CA SER A 57 -14.86 -4.48 25.44
C SER A 57 -15.68 -3.86 24.32
N ASP A 58 -15.05 -3.48 23.19
CA ASP A 58 -15.72 -2.76 22.11
C ASP A 58 -15.56 -3.45 20.73
N PRO A 59 -16.67 -3.83 20.09
CA PRO A 59 -16.68 -4.35 18.72
C PRO A 59 -16.08 -3.39 17.67
N ARG A 60 -16.25 -2.06 17.82
CA ARG A 60 -15.71 -1.06 16.90
C ARG A 60 -14.19 -1.03 16.96
N ALA A 61 -13.62 -0.97 18.17
CA ALA A 61 -12.17 -1.05 18.36
C ALA A 61 -11.59 -2.36 17.79
N ARG A 62 -12.31 -3.48 17.96
CA ARG A 62 -11.94 -4.77 17.35
C ARG A 62 -11.92 -4.72 15.83
N HIS A 63 -12.93 -4.11 15.22
CA HIS A 63 -13.00 -3.99 13.77
C HIS A 63 -11.89 -3.07 13.23
N LEU A 64 -11.63 -1.96 13.91
CA LEU A 64 -10.54 -1.04 13.58
C LEU A 64 -9.18 -1.71 13.64
N VAL A 65 -8.88 -2.43 14.71
CA VAL A 65 -7.60 -3.15 14.84
C VAL A 65 -7.44 -4.20 13.75
N ARG A 66 -8.49 -4.96 13.40
CA ARG A 66 -8.44 -5.93 12.30
C ARG A 66 -8.17 -5.26 10.96
N ASN A 67 -8.86 -4.17 10.65
CA ASN A 67 -8.68 -3.43 9.39
C ASN A 67 -7.27 -2.84 9.31
N ALA A 68 -6.78 -2.25 10.40
CA ALA A 68 -5.42 -1.72 10.52
C ALA A 68 -4.35 -2.81 10.31
N GLU A 69 -4.53 -4.00 10.88
CA GLU A 69 -3.62 -5.13 10.65
C GLU A 69 -3.63 -5.63 9.21
N ALA A 70 -4.78 -5.63 8.55
CA ALA A 70 -4.88 -5.95 7.13
C ALA A 70 -4.14 -4.91 6.28
N LEU A 71 -4.39 -3.61 6.51
CA LEU A 71 -3.73 -2.50 5.83
C LEU A 71 -2.21 -2.55 5.99
N LYS A 72 -1.70 -2.91 7.17
CA LYS A 72 -0.25 -3.12 7.37
C LYS A 72 0.34 -4.19 6.46
N LYS A 73 -0.39 -5.29 6.24
CA LYS A 73 0.06 -6.36 5.33
C LYS A 73 0.06 -5.89 3.88
N GLU A 74 -0.94 -5.10 3.49
CA GLU A 74 -1.01 -4.52 2.15
C GLU A 74 0.11 -3.50 1.89
N LEU A 75 0.37 -2.60 2.83
CA LEU A 75 1.47 -1.63 2.75
C LEU A 75 2.84 -2.30 2.56
N LEU A 76 3.04 -3.45 3.21
CA LEU A 76 4.28 -4.22 3.12
C LEU A 76 4.28 -5.25 1.97
N SER A 77 3.19 -5.35 1.22
CA SER A 77 3.10 -6.23 0.06
C SER A 77 3.97 -5.67 -1.07
N VAL A 78 5.02 -6.41 -1.42
CA VAL A 78 5.94 -6.05 -2.51
C VAL A 78 5.35 -6.40 -3.89
N ARG A 79 4.17 -7.02 -3.95
CA ARG A 79 3.57 -7.50 -5.20
C ARG A 79 3.42 -6.39 -6.24
N GLU A 80 2.97 -5.21 -5.83
CA GLU A 80 2.77 -4.08 -6.74
C GLU A 80 4.09 -3.49 -7.23
N LEU A 81 5.11 -3.43 -6.35
CA LEU A 81 6.45 -2.98 -6.71
C LEU A 81 7.11 -3.93 -7.71
N MET A 82 6.95 -5.25 -7.51
CA MET A 82 7.44 -6.26 -8.46
C MET A 82 6.74 -6.16 -9.80
N VAL A 83 5.41 -5.97 -9.83
CA VAL A 83 4.66 -5.80 -11.08
C VAL A 83 5.12 -4.57 -11.84
N LYS A 84 5.28 -3.41 -11.18
CA LYS A 84 5.85 -2.19 -11.80
C LYS A 84 7.26 -2.45 -12.36
N GLN A 85 8.13 -3.12 -11.59
CA GLN A 85 9.49 -3.41 -12.03
C GLN A 85 9.55 -4.38 -13.21
N MET A 86 8.70 -5.40 -13.23
CA MET A 86 8.59 -6.35 -14.36
C MET A 86 8.04 -5.67 -15.63
N LEU A 87 7.09 -4.74 -15.50
CA LEU A 87 6.58 -3.96 -16.63
C LEU A 87 7.68 -3.06 -17.22
N GLN A 88 8.44 -2.35 -16.38
CA GLN A 88 9.58 -1.54 -16.83
C GLN A 88 10.66 -2.38 -17.53
N GLN A 89 10.98 -3.57 -17.00
CA GLN A 89 11.94 -4.48 -17.65
C GLN A 89 11.43 -4.98 -19.01
N LYS A 90 10.13 -5.27 -19.15
CA LYS A 90 9.53 -5.67 -20.43
C LYS A 90 9.59 -4.54 -21.47
N GLU A 91 9.30 -3.30 -21.08
CA GLU A 91 9.44 -2.14 -21.97
C GLU A 91 10.89 -1.95 -22.42
N GLN A 92 11.86 -2.04 -21.50
CA GLN A 92 13.28 -1.96 -21.83
C GLN A 92 13.72 -3.07 -22.80
N GLN A 93 13.27 -4.32 -22.58
CA GLN A 93 13.54 -5.43 -23.49
C GLN A 93 12.91 -5.23 -24.87
N SER A 94 11.70 -4.67 -24.94
CA SER A 94 11.03 -4.34 -26.20
C SER A 94 11.78 -3.26 -26.98
N LEU A 95 12.21 -2.18 -26.30
CA LEU A 95 13.01 -1.13 -26.90
C LEU A 95 14.35 -1.66 -27.43
N LEU A 96 15.06 -2.47 -26.63
CA LEU A 96 16.32 -3.10 -27.05
C LEU A 96 16.13 -3.99 -28.28
N ARG A 97 15.05 -4.81 -28.34
CA ARG A 97 14.72 -5.61 -29.53
C ARG A 97 14.50 -4.74 -30.76
N SER A 98 13.72 -3.66 -30.64
CA SER A 98 13.44 -2.76 -31.76
C SER A 98 14.70 -2.08 -32.31
N ILE A 99 15.68 -1.77 -31.44
CA ILE A 99 16.97 -1.21 -31.85
C ILE A 99 17.82 -2.25 -32.58
N ILE A 100 17.85 -3.50 -32.10
CA ILE A 100 18.59 -4.61 -32.73
C ILE A 100 17.99 -4.94 -34.10
N GLU A 101 16.67 -4.99 -34.23
CA GLU A 101 15.98 -5.27 -35.50
C GLU A 101 16.22 -4.17 -36.54
N ARG A 102 16.23 -2.89 -36.13
CA ARG A 102 16.60 -1.77 -37.02
C ARG A 102 18.07 -1.77 -37.43
N LYS A 103 18.95 -2.39 -36.65
CA LYS A 103 20.40 -2.47 -36.93
C LYS A 103 20.79 -3.67 -37.79
N LYS A 104 19.88 -4.60 -38.11
CA LYS A 104 20.12 -5.58 -39.18
C LYS A 104 19.95 -4.89 -40.53
N PRO A 105 21.02 -4.61 -41.30
CA PRO A 105 20.84 -4.33 -42.71
C PRO A 105 20.31 -5.63 -43.33
N GLY A 106 19.37 -5.51 -44.27
CA GLY A 106 18.84 -6.65 -45.00
C GLY A 106 19.98 -7.48 -45.58
N VAL A 107 20.20 -8.67 -45.02
CA VAL A 107 20.90 -9.75 -45.71
C VAL A 107 19.82 -10.41 -46.56
N GLY A 108 19.55 -9.77 -47.69
CA GLY A 108 18.69 -10.25 -48.74
C GLY A 108 19.34 -9.92 -50.08
N GLU A 109 19.69 -10.99 -50.80
CA GLU A 109 19.63 -11.10 -52.27
C GLU A 109 20.55 -10.20 -53.10
N THR A 110 21.58 -10.80 -53.71
CA THR A 110 21.56 -11.13 -55.15
C THR A 110 22.76 -12.04 -55.50
N LEU A 111 22.42 -13.17 -56.14
CA LEU A 111 23.13 -13.98 -57.16
C LEU A 111 24.67 -13.92 -57.21
#